data_AF-A0A1I1NPW4-F1
#
_entry.id   AF-A0A1I1NPW4-F1
#
_cell.length_a   1.000
_cell.length_b   1.000
_cell.length_c   1.000
_cell.angle_alpha   90.00
_cell.angle_beta   90.00
_cell.angle_gamma   90.00
#
_symmetry.space_group_name_H-M   'P 1'
#
loop_
_entity.id
_entity.type
_entity.pdbx_description
1 polymer ?
#
loop_
_entity_poly.entity_id
_entity_poly.type
_entity_poly.pdbx_seq_one_letter_code
_entity_poly.pdbx_strand_id
1 'polypeptide(L)'
;MKKSDFAQLVADRVHPPSKAESLLRFHENPPGRGVTAERRALAAWISALPQADRANVLHLMDDAIQSAIFGLLVLLDEGEVYRDGEVVGEVQLDYRAATGEVTRLNAPEGEDLHDLYSHALKDRTAD
;
A
#
# COMPACT_ATOMS: atom_id res chain seq x y z
N MET A 1 19.72 5.14 0.16
CA MET A 1 18.41 5.62 -0.35
C MET A 1 17.84 6.55 0.69
N LYS A 2 17.20 7.67 0.30
CA LYS A 2 16.55 8.56 1.27
C LYS A 2 15.14 8.08 1.62
N LYS A 3 14.63 8.54 2.78
CA LYS A 3 13.27 8.25 3.26
C LYS A 3 12.19 8.64 2.24
N SER A 4 12.32 9.83 1.63
CA SER A 4 11.44 10.32 0.56
C SER A 4 11.46 9.43 -0.69
N ASP A 5 12.64 8.95 -1.11
CA ASP A 5 12.78 8.09 -2.28
C ASP A 5 12.05 6.75 -2.05
N PHE A 6 12.12 6.23 -0.83
CA PHE A 6 11.40 5.03 -0.44
C PHE A 6 9.88 5.24 -0.45
N ALA A 7 9.38 6.33 0.14
CA ALA A 7 7.96 6.65 0.13
C ALA A 7 7.40 6.78 -1.30
N GLN A 8 8.16 7.44 -2.18
CA GLN A 8 7.84 7.52 -3.61
C GLN A 8 7.82 6.12 -4.26
N LEU A 9 8.80 5.27 -3.95
CA LEU A 9 8.86 3.90 -4.47
C LEU A 9 7.66 3.06 -4.00
N VAL A 10 7.25 3.17 -2.73
CA VAL A 10 6.06 2.49 -2.20
C VAL A 10 4.84 2.94 -2.98
N ALA A 11 4.66 4.25 -3.13
CA ALA A 11 3.55 4.78 -3.87
C ALA A 11 3.61 4.31 -5.35
N ASP A 12 4.76 4.27 -6.02
CA ASP A 12 4.85 3.88 -7.44
C ASP A 12 4.68 2.37 -7.68
N ARG A 13 5.19 1.54 -6.77
CA ARG A 13 5.29 0.09 -6.98
C ARG A 13 4.23 -0.71 -6.25
N VAL A 14 3.81 -0.25 -5.07
CA VAL A 14 2.84 -0.94 -4.22
C VAL A 14 1.45 -0.36 -4.44
N HIS A 15 1.35 0.97 -4.57
CA HIS A 15 0.10 1.70 -4.82
C HIS A 15 0.06 2.48 -6.14
N PRO A 16 0.38 1.86 -7.30
CA PRO A 16 0.25 2.57 -8.57
C PRO A 16 -1.22 2.93 -8.85
N PRO A 17 -1.52 3.99 -9.63
CA PRO A 17 -2.89 4.39 -9.95
C PRO A 17 -3.77 3.28 -10.54
N SER A 18 -3.16 2.29 -11.20
CA SER A 18 -3.85 1.15 -11.81
C SER A 18 -4.09 -0.02 -10.85
N LYS A 19 -3.72 0.10 -9.56
CA LYS A 19 -3.71 -1.03 -8.62
C LYS A 19 -5.10 -1.58 -8.36
N ALA A 20 -6.05 -0.73 -7.97
CA ALA A 20 -7.43 -1.12 -7.72
C ALA A 20 -8.06 -1.76 -8.97
N GLU A 21 -7.85 -1.14 -10.13
CA GLU A 21 -8.39 -1.65 -11.39
C GLU A 21 -7.78 -3.00 -11.79
N SER A 22 -6.49 -3.19 -11.56
CA SER A 22 -5.82 -4.47 -11.85
C SER A 22 -6.29 -5.59 -10.93
N LEU A 23 -6.56 -5.28 -9.65
CA LEU A 23 -7.16 -6.23 -8.72
C LEU A 23 -8.59 -6.58 -9.13
N LEU A 24 -9.40 -5.58 -9.51
CA LEU A 24 -10.77 -5.82 -9.96
C LEU A 24 -10.79 -6.69 -11.22
N ARG A 25 -9.94 -6.40 -12.22
CA ARG A 25 -9.79 -7.22 -13.43
C ARG A 25 -9.36 -8.67 -13.15
N PHE A 26 -8.49 -8.88 -12.17
CA PHE A 26 -8.08 -10.22 -11.75
C PHE A 26 -9.27 -11.03 -11.22
N HIS A 27 -10.17 -10.39 -10.48
CA HIS A 27 -11.39 -11.04 -9.97
C HIS A 27 -12.50 -11.16 -11.01
N GLU A 28 -12.53 -10.28 -12.00
CA GLU A 28 -13.43 -10.36 -13.15
C GLU A 28 -13.07 -11.55 -14.07
N ASN A 29 -11.79 -11.85 -14.24
CA ASN A 29 -11.30 -12.96 -15.05
C ASN A 29 -10.37 -13.87 -14.24
N PRO A 30 -10.91 -14.65 -13.27
CA PRO A 30 -10.09 -15.43 -12.36
C PRO A 30 -9.29 -16.52 -13.12
N PRO A 31 -7.95 -16.59 -13.00
CA PRO A 31 -7.14 -17.53 -13.75
C PRO A 31 -7.26 -18.97 -13.22
N GLY A 32 -7.03 -19.94 -14.11
CA GLY A 32 -6.86 -21.36 -13.77
C GLY A 32 -8.04 -22.27 -14.13
N ARG A 33 -7.77 -23.58 -14.19
CA ARG A 33 -8.74 -24.61 -14.63
C ARG A 33 -9.75 -25.06 -13.54
N GLY A 34 -9.64 -24.54 -12.32
CA GLY A 34 -10.41 -24.96 -11.15
C GLY A 34 -11.05 -23.80 -10.38
N VAL A 35 -11.58 -22.80 -11.09
CA VAL A 35 -12.26 -21.66 -10.44
C VAL A 35 -13.49 -22.15 -9.69
N THR A 36 -13.55 -21.88 -8.38
CA THR A 36 -14.64 -22.28 -7.49
C THR A 36 -15.96 -21.59 -7.87
N ALA A 37 -17.08 -22.12 -7.37
CA ALA A 37 -18.40 -21.54 -7.64
C ALA A 37 -18.49 -20.09 -7.12
N GLU A 38 -17.93 -19.81 -5.94
CA GLU A 38 -17.93 -18.49 -5.31
C GLU A 38 -17.16 -17.48 -6.16
N ARG A 39 -15.99 -17.87 -6.68
CA ARG A 39 -15.19 -16.99 -7.55
C ARG A 39 -15.86 -16.71 -8.89
N ARG A 40 -16.59 -17.69 -9.47
CA ARG A 40 -17.38 -17.46 -10.69
C ARG A 40 -18.55 -16.53 -10.43
N ALA A 41 -19.24 -16.70 -9.30
CA ALA A 41 -20.32 -15.82 -8.90
C ALA A 41 -19.83 -14.38 -8.70
N LEU A 42 -18.68 -14.20 -8.05
CA LEU A 42 -18.05 -12.89 -7.90
C LEU A 42 -17.70 -12.27 -9.25
N ALA A 43 -17.06 -13.02 -10.15
CA ALA A 43 -16.73 -12.55 -11.50
C ALA A 43 -17.97 -12.10 -12.27
N ALA A 44 -19.04 -12.92 -12.26
CA ALA A 44 -20.31 -12.59 -12.91
C ALA A 44 -20.96 -11.34 -12.31
N TRP A 45 -20.89 -11.16 -10.99
CA TRP A 45 -21.37 -9.95 -10.33
C TRP A 45 -20.57 -8.71 -10.75
N ILE A 46 -19.23 -8.79 -10.75
CA ILE A 46 -18.36 -7.68 -11.17
C ILE A 46 -18.69 -7.25 -12.61
N SER A 47 -18.79 -8.21 -13.53
CA SER A 47 -19.09 -7.93 -14.94
C SER A 47 -20.50 -7.37 -15.17
N ALA A 48 -21.42 -7.57 -14.22
CA ALA A 48 -22.78 -7.03 -14.28
C ALA A 48 -22.93 -5.64 -13.65
N LEU A 49 -21.89 -5.12 -12.98
CA LEU A 49 -21.96 -3.82 -12.32
C LEU A 49 -22.13 -2.67 -13.34
N PRO A 50 -23.09 -1.75 -13.12
CA PRO A 50 -23.12 -0.48 -13.82
C PRO A 50 -21.80 0.29 -13.65
N GLN A 51 -21.46 1.11 -14.64
CA GLN A 51 -20.21 1.87 -14.62
C GLN A 51 -20.06 2.76 -13.37
N ALA A 52 -21.15 3.37 -12.90
CA ALA A 52 -21.15 4.19 -11.69
C ALA A 52 -20.82 3.37 -10.43
N ASP A 53 -21.42 2.18 -10.30
CA ASP A 53 -21.15 1.29 -9.17
C ASP A 53 -19.73 0.72 -9.24
N ARG A 54 -19.24 0.43 -10.45
CA ARG A 54 -17.86 0.02 -10.67
C ARG A 54 -16.88 1.11 -10.21
N ALA A 55 -17.17 2.38 -10.50
CA ALA A 55 -16.34 3.50 -10.04
C ALA A 55 -16.33 3.60 -8.50
N ASN A 56 -17.48 3.41 -7.84
CA ASN A 56 -17.56 3.39 -6.38
C ASN A 56 -16.77 2.23 -5.76
N VAL A 57 -16.84 1.03 -6.36
CA VAL A 57 -16.04 -0.11 -5.92
C VAL A 57 -14.55 0.16 -6.06
N LEU A 58 -14.12 0.74 -7.18
CA LEU A 58 -12.71 1.12 -7.39
C LEU A 58 -12.24 2.14 -6.35
N HIS A 59 -13.05 3.15 -6.05
CA HIS A 59 -12.73 4.15 -5.02
C HIS A 59 -12.57 3.50 -3.64
N LEU A 60 -13.51 2.65 -3.24
CA LEU A 60 -13.44 1.92 -1.97
C LEU A 60 -12.20 1.02 -1.87
N MET A 61 -11.85 0.36 -2.99
CA MET A 61 -10.64 -0.47 -3.05
C MET A 61 -9.37 0.39 -2.90
N ASP A 62 -9.32 1.55 -3.54
CA ASP A 62 -8.20 2.48 -3.46
C ASP A 62 -8.02 3.01 -2.02
N ASP A 63 -9.11 3.44 -1.39
CA ASP A 63 -9.13 3.87 0.01
C ASP A 63 -8.63 2.77 0.95
N ALA A 64 -9.07 1.52 0.73
CA ALA A 64 -8.63 0.38 1.53
C ALA A 64 -7.13 0.09 1.36
N ILE A 65 -6.61 0.19 0.13
CA ILE A 65 -5.18 0.01 -0.16
C ILE A 65 -4.36 1.12 0.50
N GLN A 66 -4.77 2.37 0.31
CA GLN A 66 -4.11 3.53 0.92
C GLN A 66 -4.11 3.43 2.44
N SER A 67 -5.25 3.11 3.06
CA SER A 67 -5.38 2.98 4.50
C SER A 67 -4.47 1.88 5.06
N ALA A 68 -4.39 0.72 4.39
CA ALA A 68 -3.53 -0.37 4.85
C ALA A 68 -2.03 -0.01 4.77
N ILE A 69 -1.61 0.65 3.69
CA ILE A 69 -0.22 1.10 3.53
C ILE A 69 0.10 2.19 4.55
N PHE A 70 -0.77 3.19 4.70
CA PHE A 70 -0.61 4.26 5.67
C PHE A 70 -0.46 3.71 7.09
N GLY A 71 -1.38 2.83 7.52
CA GLY A 71 -1.31 2.23 8.87
C GLY A 71 -0.04 1.41 9.10
N LEU A 72 0.46 0.71 8.08
CA LEU A 72 1.74 0.01 8.17
C LEU A 72 2.91 0.99 8.31
N LEU A 73 2.89 2.12 7.59
CA LEU A 73 3.95 3.13 7.68
C LEU A 73 3.94 3.82 9.05
N VAL A 74 2.77 4.13 9.60
CA VAL A 74 2.64 4.65 10.98
C VAL A 74 3.27 3.69 11.99
N LEU A 75 2.97 2.39 11.88
CA LEU A 75 3.59 1.37 12.75
C LEU A 75 5.13 1.38 12.63
N LEU A 76 5.67 1.63 11.45
CA LEU A 76 7.12 1.74 11.25
C LEU A 76 7.68 3.05 11.80
N ASP A 77 6.94 4.16 11.68
CA ASP A 77 7.36 5.47 12.18
C ASP A 77 7.42 5.53 13.71
N GLU A 78 6.45 4.91 14.40
CA GLU A 78 6.45 4.84 15.86
C GLU A 78 7.70 4.13 16.40
N GLY A 79 8.22 3.14 15.66
CA GLY A 79 9.51 2.50 15.86
C GLY A 79 9.60 1.64 17.12
N GLU A 80 9.22 2.15 18.29
CA GLU A 80 9.26 1.47 19.58
C GLU A 80 8.04 0.57 19.79
N VAL A 81 8.30 -0.62 20.33
CA VAL A 81 7.26 -1.58 20.70
C VAL A 81 7.13 -1.60 22.21
N TYR A 82 5.91 -1.40 22.71
CA TYR A 82 5.61 -1.39 24.13
C TYR A 82 4.91 -2.68 24.59
N ARG A 83 5.24 -3.17 25.78
CA ARG A 83 4.50 -4.21 26.51
C ARG A 83 4.45 -3.84 27.98
N ASP A 84 3.26 -3.88 28.56
CA ASP A 84 3.03 -3.53 29.97
C ASP A 84 3.58 -2.14 30.38
N GLY A 85 3.58 -1.19 29.44
CA GLY A 85 4.08 0.18 29.65
C GLY A 85 5.60 0.33 29.49
N GLU A 86 6.33 -0.74 29.18
CA GLU A 86 7.77 -0.72 28.96
C GLU A 86 8.11 -0.92 27.48
N VAL A 87 9.17 -0.24 27.00
CA VAL A 87 9.74 -0.50 25.67
C VAL A 87 10.40 -1.88 25.68
N VAL A 88 9.90 -2.79 24.86
CA VAL A 88 10.40 -4.17 24.73
C VAL A 88 11.19 -4.42 23.44
N GLY A 89 11.23 -3.45 22.54
CA GLY A 89 12.01 -3.54 21.32
C GLY A 89 11.65 -2.46 20.33
N GLU A 90 12.08 -2.66 19.11
CA GLU A 90 11.96 -1.69 18.05
C GLU A 90 11.76 -2.38 16.71
N VAL A 91 10.89 -1.82 15.86
CA VAL A 91 10.74 -2.19 14.46
C VAL A 91 11.62 -1.26 13.63
N GLN A 92 12.55 -1.84 12.87
CA GLN A 92 13.48 -1.09 12.01
C GLN A 92 13.34 -1.51 10.55
N LEU A 93 13.42 -0.51 9.67
CA LEU A 93 13.46 -0.67 8.22
C LEU A 93 14.79 -0.14 7.69
N ASP A 94 15.66 -1.06 7.26
CA ASP A 94 16.97 -0.75 6.70
C ASP A 94 17.00 -0.89 5.17
N TYR A 95 17.53 0.13 4.50
CA TYR A 95 18.01 0.01 3.12
C TYR A 95 19.49 -0.38 3.12
N ARG A 96 19.84 -1.46 2.42
CA ARG A 96 21.22 -1.92 2.24
C ARG A 96 21.67 -1.66 0.81
N ALA A 97 22.61 -0.73 0.63
CA ALA A 97 23.19 -0.41 -0.66
C ALA A 97 24.14 -1.52 -1.12
N ALA A 98 24.35 -1.63 -2.43
CA ALA A 98 25.33 -2.57 -3.00
C ALA A 98 26.79 -2.27 -2.55
N THR A 99 27.07 -1.04 -2.12
CA THR A 99 28.34 -0.62 -1.53
C THR A 99 28.56 -1.14 -0.10
N GLY A 100 27.53 -1.74 0.51
CA GLY A 100 27.53 -2.18 1.92
C GLY A 100 27.03 -1.11 2.90
N GLU A 101 26.78 0.12 2.44
CA GLU A 101 26.18 1.17 3.26
C GLU A 101 24.75 0.78 3.70
N VAL A 102 24.44 1.00 4.98
CA VAL A 102 23.11 0.75 5.54
C VAL A 102 22.49 2.08 5.96
N THR A 103 21.30 2.38 5.45
CA THR A 103 20.52 3.55 5.83
C THR A 103 19.24 3.08 6.52
N ARG A 104 19.02 3.50 7.76
CA ARG A 104 17.73 3.31 8.42
C ARG A 104 16.71 4.28 7.83
N LEU A 105 15.62 3.77 7.29
CA LEU A 105 14.58 4.53 6.59
C LEU A 105 13.47 5.03 7.52
N ASN A 106 13.16 4.30 8.60
CA ASN A 106 12.22 4.73 9.63
C ASN A 106 12.98 5.27 10.86
N ALA A 107 13.99 6.09 10.61
CA ALA A 107 14.62 6.87 11.68
C ALA A 107 13.61 7.94 12.17
N PRO A 108 13.55 8.20 13.48
CA PRO A 108 12.59 9.16 14.06
C PRO A 108 12.92 10.61 13.68
N GLU A 109 14.12 10.88 13.15
CA GLU A 109 14.49 12.20 12.67
C GLU A 109 13.87 12.53 11.31
N GLY A 110 13.35 13.74 11.18
CA GLY A 110 12.78 14.26 9.94
C GLY A 110 11.29 13.98 9.82
N GLU A 111 10.80 13.94 8.59
CA GLU A 111 9.39 13.71 8.29
C GLU A 111 9.06 12.22 8.32
N ASP A 112 7.84 11.86 8.75
CA ASP A 112 7.38 10.49 8.87
C ASP A 112 7.13 9.81 7.51
N LEU A 113 7.30 8.48 7.45
CA LEU A 113 7.07 7.70 6.23
C LEU A 113 5.64 7.84 5.74
N HIS A 114 4.66 7.82 6.65
CA HIS A 114 3.25 7.94 6.29
C HIS A 114 2.88 9.31 5.69
N ASP A 115 3.52 10.37 6.17
CA ASP A 115 3.37 11.73 5.62
C ASP A 115 4.05 11.85 4.26
N LEU A 116 5.30 11.39 4.14
CA LEU A 116 6.01 11.36 2.86
C LEU A 116 5.27 10.54 1.80
N TYR A 117 4.64 9.42 2.19
CA TYR A 117 3.79 8.62 1.32
C TYR A 117 2.54 9.40 0.88
N SER A 118 1.90 10.10 1.82
CA SER A 118 0.71 10.91 1.53
C SER A 118 1.05 12.07 0.59
N HIS A 119 2.22 12.71 0.74
CA HIS A 119 2.73 13.70 -0.19
C HIS A 119 2.99 13.11 -1.58
N ALA A 120 3.68 11.96 -1.64
CA ALA A 120 3.93 11.26 -2.90
C ALA A 120 2.65 10.86 -3.65
N LEU A 121 1.53 10.60 -2.95
CA LEU A 121 0.23 10.37 -3.59
C LEU A 121 -0.41 11.66 -4.11
N LYS A 122 -0.39 12.74 -3.31
CA LYS A 122 -0.95 14.04 -3.70
C LYS A 122 -0.28 14.62 -4.94
N ASP A 123 1.05 14.55 -4.99
CA ASP A 123 1.83 15.10 -6.10
C ASP A 123 1.47 14.45 -7.45
N ARG A 124 1.03 13.17 -7.45
CA ARG A 124 0.56 12.48 -8.67
C ARG A 124 -0.76 13.00 -9.21
N THR A 125 -1.59 13.57 -8.34
CA THR A 125 -2.92 14.07 -8.71
C THR A 125 -2.87 15.52 -9.19
N ALA A 126 -1.72 16.19 -9.04
CA ALA A 126 -1.50 17.57 -9.45
C ALA A 126 -0.99 17.71 -10.89
N ASP A 127 -0.55 16.63 -11.51
CA ASP A 127 -0.15 16.52 -12.93
C ASP A 127 -1.31 16.04 -13.82
#